data_AF-A0A7X0J1Z2-F1
#
_entry.id   AF-A0A7X0J1Z2-F1
#
_cell.length_a   1.000
_cell.length_b   1.000
_cell.length_c   1.000
_cell.angle_alpha   90.00
_cell.angle_beta   90.00
_cell.angle_gamma   90.00
#
_symmetry.space_group_name_H-M   'P 1'
#
loop_
_entity.id
_entity.type
_entity.pdbx_description
1 polymer ?
#
loop_
_entity_poly.entity_id
_entity_poly.type
_entity_poly.pdbx_seq_one_letter_code
_entity_poly.pdbx_strand_id
1 'polypeptide(L)'
;MEFIDFKLPEIVFLEPSEHLGNELKGRTVIQHNVSHTVLEVVALDEVDGVNFNTGIKTYEFEFLNIYGLVENHLFAVHFTLEEDKLPEIFIQCSEWYREYLRWEDRNIIEDEE
;
A
#
# COMPACT_ATOMS: atom_id res chain seq x y z
N MET A 1 10.78 33.44 -9.62
CA MET A 1 11.56 32.63 -8.67
C MET A 1 10.57 31.66 -8.07
N GLU A 2 10.73 30.37 -8.34
CA GLU A 2 9.87 29.32 -7.80
C GLU A 2 10.33 28.97 -6.39
N PHE A 3 9.39 28.89 -5.46
CA PHE A 3 9.62 28.34 -4.14
C PHE A 3 9.43 26.83 -4.21
N ILE A 4 10.40 26.08 -3.72
CA ILE A 4 10.31 24.62 -3.61
C ILE A 4 9.85 24.30 -2.19
N ASP A 5 8.73 23.59 -2.07
CA ASP A 5 8.30 22.99 -0.81
C ASP A 5 9.04 21.67 -0.59
N PHE A 6 9.71 21.54 0.55
CA PHE A 6 10.50 20.36 0.93
C PHE A 6 9.72 19.38 1.82
N LYS A 7 8.39 19.54 1.94
CA LYS A 7 7.57 18.61 2.70
C LYS A 7 7.52 17.24 1.99
N LEU A 8 7.85 16.19 2.73
CA LEU A 8 7.63 14.82 2.26
C LEU A 8 6.13 14.48 2.27
N PRO A 9 5.66 13.68 1.31
CA PRO A 9 4.35 13.05 1.40
C PRO A 9 4.26 12.19 2.67
N GLU A 10 3.04 12.00 3.18
CA GLU A 10 2.81 11.22 4.40
C GLU A 10 2.97 9.72 4.16
N ILE A 11 2.47 9.24 3.02
CA ILE A 11 2.58 7.85 2.57
C ILE A 11 3.15 7.83 1.15
N VAL A 12 4.03 6.88 0.87
CA VAL A 12 4.67 6.67 -0.45
C VAL A 12 4.70 5.21 -0.82
N PHE A 13 4.75 4.93 -2.12
CA PHE A 13 5.23 3.64 -2.63
C PHE A 13 6.75 3.55 -2.47
N LEU A 14 7.23 2.37 -2.08
CA LEU A 14 8.65 2.04 -2.12
C LEU A 14 8.95 1.32 -3.43
N GLU A 15 9.82 1.93 -4.22
CA GLU A 15 10.28 1.39 -5.50
C GLU A 15 11.72 0.90 -5.39
N PRO A 16 12.06 -0.27 -5.96
CA PRO A 16 13.43 -0.74 -6.00
C PRO A 16 14.26 0.19 -6.89
N SER A 17 15.54 0.32 -6.56
CA SER A 17 16.42 1.15 -7.37
C SER A 17 16.73 0.47 -8.70
N GLU A 18 16.47 1.16 -9.81
CA GLU A 18 16.59 0.62 -11.17
C GLU A 18 17.96 -0.03 -11.46
N HIS A 19 19.04 0.46 -10.84
CA HIS A 19 20.40 -0.06 -11.06
C HIS A 19 20.66 -1.46 -10.48
N LEU A 20 19.78 -1.97 -9.62
CA LEU A 20 19.89 -3.30 -9.01
C LEU A 20 18.85 -4.29 -9.58
N GLY A 21 18.00 -3.84 -10.52
CA GLY A 21 16.87 -4.59 -11.02
C GLY A 21 15.62 -4.45 -10.15
N ASN A 22 14.56 -5.17 -10.50
CA ASN A 22 13.26 -5.08 -9.84
C ASN A 22 13.10 -6.16 -8.76
N GLU A 23 13.59 -5.88 -7.55
CA GLU A 23 13.46 -6.76 -6.37
C GLU A 23 12.02 -6.87 -5.84
N LEU A 24 11.15 -5.93 -6.21
CA LEU A 24 9.74 -5.86 -5.81
C LEU A 24 8.79 -6.20 -6.97
N LYS A 25 9.23 -7.00 -7.94
CA LYS A 25 8.41 -7.32 -9.11
C LYS A 25 7.10 -8.01 -8.68
N GLY A 26 5.97 -7.38 -9.01
CA GLY A 26 4.63 -7.88 -8.68
C GLY A 26 4.27 -7.76 -7.20
N ARG A 27 4.97 -6.87 -6.47
CA ARG A 27 4.80 -6.62 -5.05
C ARG A 27 4.56 -5.14 -4.84
N THR A 28 3.71 -4.82 -3.88
CA THR A 28 3.33 -3.44 -3.58
C THR A 28 3.75 -3.15 -2.16
N VAL A 29 4.73 -2.26 -2.00
CA VAL A 29 5.21 -1.86 -0.68
C VAL A 29 4.96 -0.37 -0.50
N ILE A 30 4.38 -0.01 0.64
CA ILE A 30 4.17 1.38 1.03
C ILE A 30 4.93 1.71 2.32
N GLN A 31 5.30 2.97 2.47
CA GLN A 31 5.88 3.51 3.69
C GLN A 31 5.04 4.68 4.21
N HIS A 32 4.61 4.58 5.46
CA HIS A 32 4.10 5.72 6.22
C HIS A 32 5.28 6.45 6.88
N ASN A 33 5.61 7.63 6.36
CA ASN A 33 6.84 8.34 6.68
C ASN A 33 6.91 8.83 8.13
N VAL A 34 5.78 9.21 8.71
CA VAL A 34 5.74 9.76 10.09
C VAL A 34 6.11 8.69 11.11
N SER A 35 5.55 7.49 10.99
CA SER A 35 5.81 6.36 11.92
C SER A 35 6.96 5.45 11.48
N HIS A 36 7.55 5.71 10.31
CA HIS A 36 8.54 4.84 9.68
C HIS A 36 8.03 3.40 9.54
N THR A 37 6.75 3.25 9.23
CA THR A 37 6.12 1.93 9.09
C THR A 37 6.16 1.51 7.62
N VAL A 38 6.75 0.34 7.37
CA VAL A 38 6.84 -0.26 6.04
C VAL A 38 5.87 -1.43 5.97
N LEU A 39 4.97 -1.39 4.99
CA LEU A 39 3.86 -2.33 4.82
C LEU A 39 3.93 -2.93 3.41
N GLU A 40 3.82 -4.24 3.31
CA GLU A 40 3.47 -4.90 2.05
C GLU A 40 1.95 -4.94 1.91
N VAL A 41 1.45 -4.64 0.73
CA VAL A 41 0.04 -4.76 0.35
C VAL A 41 -0.12 -6.01 -0.51
N VAL A 42 -1.01 -6.90 -0.10
CA VAL A 42 -1.33 -8.13 -0.83
C VAL A 42 -2.79 -8.10 -1.25
N ALA A 43 -3.05 -8.16 -2.56
CA ALA A 43 -4.37 -8.44 -3.09
C ALA A 43 -4.68 -9.93 -2.88
N LEU A 44 -5.52 -10.24 -1.89
CA LEU A 44 -5.81 -11.62 -1.47
C LEU A 44 -6.55 -12.41 -2.56
N ASP A 45 -7.29 -11.73 -3.44
CA ASP A 45 -8.02 -12.35 -4.54
C ASP A 45 -7.08 -12.74 -5.71
N GLU A 46 -5.84 -12.26 -5.73
CA GLU A 46 -4.85 -12.54 -6.78
C GLU A 46 -3.77 -13.55 -6.38
N VAL A 47 -3.79 -14.06 -5.15
CA VAL A 47 -2.79 -15.00 -4.64
C VAL A 47 -3.42 -16.28 -4.09
N ASP A 48 -2.79 -17.42 -4.35
CA ASP A 48 -3.24 -18.73 -3.84
C ASP A 48 -3.03 -18.87 -2.31
N GLY A 49 -2.22 -18.00 -1.72
CA GLY A 49 -1.98 -17.98 -0.28
C GLY A 49 -0.80 -17.11 0.12
N VAL A 50 -0.75 -16.79 1.41
CA VAL A 50 0.29 -15.96 2.03
C VAL A 50 1.07 -16.78 3.06
N ASN A 51 2.39 -16.67 3.04
CA ASN A 51 3.26 -17.34 4.00
C ASN A 51 4.12 -16.31 4.74
N PHE A 52 3.67 -15.90 5.92
CA PHE A 52 4.39 -14.95 6.76
C PHE A 52 5.19 -15.66 7.84
N ASN A 53 6.34 -15.07 8.18
CA ASN A 53 7.08 -15.46 9.38
C ASN A 53 6.20 -15.30 10.63
N THR A 54 6.46 -16.11 11.66
CA THR A 54 5.73 -16.02 12.92
C THR A 54 5.91 -14.63 13.55
N GLY A 55 4.80 -14.02 13.97
CA GLY A 55 4.81 -12.73 14.66
C GLY A 55 4.65 -11.50 13.75
N ILE A 56 4.56 -11.68 12.43
CA ILE A 56 4.21 -10.59 11.51
C ILE A 56 2.82 -10.05 11.87
N LYS A 57 2.72 -8.74 12.01
CA LYS A 57 1.46 -8.03 12.23
C LYS A 57 0.78 -7.82 10.89
N THR A 58 -0.51 -8.13 10.84
CA THR A 58 -1.29 -7.99 9.62
C THR A 58 -2.60 -7.25 9.87
N TYR A 59 -3.16 -6.71 8.80
CA TYR A 59 -4.45 -6.02 8.82
C TYR A 59 -5.18 -6.23 7.49
N GLU A 60 -6.37 -6.82 7.54
CA GLU A 60 -7.21 -7.02 6.37
C GLU A 60 -8.16 -5.83 6.17
N PHE A 61 -8.37 -5.47 4.91
CA PHE A 61 -9.32 -4.44 4.53
C PHE A 61 -9.93 -4.73 3.17
N GLU A 62 -11.16 -4.25 3.00
CA GLU A 62 -11.91 -4.40 1.76
C GLU A 62 -11.91 -3.09 0.95
N PHE A 63 -11.97 -3.23 -0.37
CA PHE A 63 -12.23 -2.16 -1.31
C PHE A 63 -13.41 -2.54 -2.21
N LEU A 64 -14.37 -1.63 -2.41
CA LEU A 64 -15.44 -1.81 -3.38
C LEU A 64 -15.04 -1.05 -4.65
N ASN A 65 -14.72 -1.78 -5.71
CA ASN A 65 -14.31 -1.18 -6.97
C ASN A 65 -15.49 -0.55 -7.73
N ILE A 66 -15.17 0.21 -8.77
CA ILE A 66 -16.15 0.89 -9.63
C ILE A 66 -17.22 -0.03 -10.24
N TYR A 67 -16.92 -1.33 -10.41
CA TYR A 67 -17.84 -2.33 -10.96
C TYR A 67 -18.74 -2.97 -9.89
N GLY A 68 -18.59 -2.55 -8.62
CA GLY A 68 -19.35 -3.06 -7.50
C GLY A 68 -18.86 -4.43 -6.98
N LEU A 69 -17.63 -4.82 -7.31
CA LEU A 69 -16.97 -6.01 -6.78
C LEU A 69 -16.16 -5.65 -5.54
N VAL A 70 -16.21 -6.53 -4.53
CA VAL A 70 -15.43 -6.40 -3.31
C VAL A 70 -14.09 -7.09 -3.51
N GLU A 71 -13.01 -6.35 -3.32
CA GLU A 71 -11.63 -6.81 -3.39
C GLU A 71 -11.01 -6.84 -1.99
N ASN A 72 -10.46 -7.97 -1.61
CA ASN A 72 -9.87 -8.23 -0.31
C ASN A 72 -8.37 -7.96 -0.35
N HIS A 73 -7.92 -7.14 0.58
CA HIS A 73 -6.52 -6.75 0.69
C HIS A 73 -5.99 -7.00 2.10
N LEU A 74 -4.69 -7.24 2.18
CA LEU A 74 -3.98 -7.47 3.42
C LEU A 74 -2.74 -6.58 3.49
N PHE A 75 -2.58 -5.86 4.58
CA PHE A 75 -1.28 -5.31 4.96
C PHE A 75 -0.48 -6.30 5.80
N ALA A 76 0.80 -6.43 5.49
CA ALA A 76 1.78 -7.14 6.33
C ALA A 76 2.93 -6.19 6.70
N VAL A 77 3.20 -6.04 8.00
CA VAL A 77 4.22 -5.12 8.49
C VAL A 77 5.62 -5.72 8.34
N HIS A 78 6.47 -5.07 7.55
CA HIS A 78 7.90 -5.39 7.49
C HIS A 78 8.69 -4.73 8.62
N PHE A 79 8.35 -3.49 8.97
CA PHE A 79 9.06 -2.72 9.99
C PHE A 79 8.16 -1.59 10.53
N THR A 80 8.34 -1.22 11.80
CA THR A 80 7.72 -0.04 12.40
C THR A 80 8.50 0.43 13.62
N LEU A 81 8.51 1.74 13.90
CA LEU A 81 8.99 2.30 15.17
C LEU A 81 7.88 2.51 16.20
N GLU A 82 6.61 2.43 15.79
CA GLU A 82 5.43 2.80 16.57
C GLU A 82 4.47 1.60 16.64
N GLU A 83 4.90 0.48 17.26
CA GLU A 83 4.12 -0.77 17.32
C GLU A 83 2.77 -0.59 18.03
N ASP A 84 2.73 0.26 19.05
CA ASP A 84 1.53 0.58 19.83
C ASP A 84 0.46 1.35 19.03
N LYS A 85 0.86 2.00 17.94
CA LYS A 85 -0.03 2.80 17.07
C LYS A 85 -0.33 2.14 15.72
N LEU A 86 0.06 0.88 15.55
CA LEU A 86 -0.21 0.14 14.32
C LEU A 86 -1.69 0.13 13.91
N PRO A 87 -2.67 -0.02 14.82
CA PRO A 87 -4.08 0.04 14.45
C PRO A 87 -4.47 1.34 13.73
N GLU A 88 -4.02 2.49 14.24
CA GLU A 88 -4.28 3.79 13.62
C GLU A 88 -3.54 3.94 12.29
N ILE A 89 -2.28 3.48 12.22
CA ILE A 89 -1.47 3.53 11.00
C ILE A 89 -2.11 2.67 9.90
N PHE A 90 -2.64 1.49 10.23
CA PHE A 90 -3.34 0.63 9.28
C PHE A 90 -4.56 1.32 8.69
N ILE A 91 -5.37 2.01 9.51
CA ILE A 91 -6.53 2.75 9.04
C ILE A 91 -6.09 3.83 8.05
N GLN A 92 -5.12 4.67 8.43
CA GLN A 92 -4.58 5.73 7.56
C GLN A 92 -4.06 5.19 6.23
N CYS A 93 -3.26 4.13 6.28
CA CYS A 93 -2.71 3.51 5.09
C CYS A 93 -3.79 2.88 4.21
N SER A 94 -4.82 2.27 4.80
CA SER A 94 -5.93 1.66 4.06
C SER A 94 -6.79 2.71 3.36
N GLU A 95 -7.05 3.85 4.01
CA GLU A 95 -7.78 4.96 3.40
C GLU A 95 -6.99 5.56 2.24
N TRP A 96 -5.70 5.82 2.44
CA TRP A 96 -4.83 6.31 1.38
C TRP A 96 -4.75 5.33 0.20
N TYR A 97 -4.59 4.03 0.47
CA TYR A 97 -4.50 3.02 -0.57
C TYR A 97 -5.82 2.84 -1.33
N ARG A 98 -6.98 2.95 -0.65
CA ARG A 98 -8.29 2.96 -1.32
C ARG A 98 -8.44 4.14 -2.27
N GLU A 99 -7.94 5.33 -1.93
CA GLU A 99 -7.96 6.47 -2.86
C GLU A 99 -7.05 6.24 -4.07
N TYR A 100 -5.90 5.55 -3.88
CA TYR A 100 -5.08 5.08 -4.98
C TYR A 100 -5.83 4.09 -5.87
N LEU A 101 -6.49 3.07 -5.32
CA LEU A 101 -7.27 2.10 -6.10
C LEU A 101 -8.41 2.76 -6.88
N ARG A 102 -9.10 3.76 -6.29
CA ARG A 102 -10.11 4.55 -7.03
C ARG A 102 -9.54 5.38 -8.16
N TRP A 103 -8.29 5.79 -8.06
CA TRP A 103 -7.61 6.47 -9.16
C TRP A 103 -7.26 5.47 -10.26
N GLU A 104 -6.73 4.29 -9.91
CA GLU A 104 -6.45 3.20 -10.86
C GLU A 104 -7.72 2.73 -11.59
N ASP A 105 -8.81 2.47 -10.87
CA ASP A 105 -10.11 2.10 -11.44
C ASP A 105 -10.58 3.10 -12.50
N ARG A 106 -10.40 4.40 -12.25
CA ARG A 106 -10.79 5.46 -13.20
C ARG A 106 -9.89 5.46 -14.44
N ASN A 107 -8.58 5.26 -14.27
CA ASN A 107 -7.67 5.16 -15.41
C ASN A 107 -8.05 3.97 -16.31
N ILE A 108 -8.45 2.84 -15.73
CA ILE A 108 -8.91 1.66 -16.48
C ILE A 108 -10.14 2.00 -17.33
N ILE A 109 -11.12 2.70 -16.78
CA ILE A 109 -12.29 3.15 -17.57
C ILE A 109 -11.85 4.06 -18.71
N GLU A 110 -11.00 5.06 -18.44
CA GLU A 110 -10.55 6.03 -19.44
C GLU A 110 -9.76 5.35 -20.59
N ASP A 111 -9.00 4.29 -20.30
CA ASP A 111 -8.26 3.51 -21.30
C ASP A 111 -9.16 2.56 -22.11
N GLU A 112 -10.35 2.19 -21.58
CA GLU A 112 -11.34 1.33 -22.25
C GLU A 112 -12.30 2.11 -23.20
N GLU A 113 -12.36 3.45 -23.11
CA GLU A 113 -13.17 4.33 -23.98
C GLU A 113 -12.48 4.76 -25.29
#